data_AF-A0A7M2RLF5-F1
#
_entry.id   AF-A0A7M2RLF5-F1
#
_cell.length_a   1.000
_cell.length_b   1.000
_cell.length_c   1.000
_cell.angle_alpha   90.00
_cell.angle_beta   90.00
_cell.angle_gamma   90.00
#
_symmetry.space_group_name_H-M   'P 1'
#
loop_
_entity.id
_entity.type
_entity.pdbx_description
1 polymer ?
#
loop_
_entity_poly.entity_id
_entity_poly.type
_entity_poly.pdbx_seq_one_letter_code
_entity_poly.pdbx_strand_id
1 'polypeptide(L)' 'MKMKIHANEERTAKLEKQIEKENKRTDDINSLSDYMQSDEYLEKSAKEKLGLVKENEIIFKESK' A
#
# COMPACT_ATOMS: atom_id res chain seq x y z
N MET A 1 20.84 -10.96 39.01
CA MET A 1 19.56 -11.54 38.56
C MET A 1 18.59 -10.47 38.03
N LYS A 2 18.20 -9.48 38.85
CA LYS A 2 17.22 -8.42 38.48
C LYS A 2 17.56 -7.63 37.20
N MET A 3 18.82 -7.22 37.01
CA MET A 3 19.22 -6.48 35.80
C MET A 3 19.06 -7.26 34.49
N LYS A 4 19.30 -8.58 34.51
CA LYS A 4 19.11 -9.43 33.32
C LYS A 4 17.64 -9.61 32.98
N ILE A 5 16.78 -9.69 33.99
CA ILE A 5 15.33 -9.76 33.81
C ILE A 5 14.84 -8.47 33.13
N HIS A 6 15.23 -7.31 33.68
CA HIS A 6 14.86 -6.02 33.11
C HIS A 6 15.34 -5.83 31.66
N ALA A 7 16.60 -6.16 31.38
CA ALA A 7 17.15 -6.07 30.02
C ALA A 7 16.43 -7.01 29.03
N ASN A 8 15.94 -8.16 29.50
CA ASN A 8 15.15 -9.07 28.68
C ASN A 8 13.74 -8.53 28.45
N GLU A 9 13.09 -7.96 29.47
CA GLU A 9 11.78 -7.30 29.34
C GLU A 9 11.82 -6.15 28.33
N GLU A 10 12.84 -5.29 28.39
CA GLU A 10 13.04 -4.22 27.41
C GLU A 10 13.24 -4.74 25.98
N ARG A 11 14.00 -5.84 25.83
CA ARG A 11 14.18 -6.49 24.54
C ARG A 11 12.87 -7.05 24.00
N THR A 12 12.07 -7.70 24.85
CA THR A 12 10.77 -8.25 24.45
C THR A 12 9.82 -7.14 24.00
N ALA A 13 9.68 -6.07 24.80
CA ALA A 13 8.83 -4.94 24.44
C ALA A 13 9.26 -4.27 23.13
N LYS A 14 10.58 -4.15 22.91
CA LYS A 14 11.11 -3.61 21.64
C LYS A 14 10.78 -4.53 20.45
N LEU A 15 10.91 -5.84 20.62
CA LEU A 15 10.59 -6.81 19.57
C LEU A 15 9.10 -6.85 19.26
N GLU A 16 8.24 -6.82 20.28
CA GLU A 16 6.78 -6.74 20.10
C GLU A 16 6.37 -5.50 19.31
N LYS A 17 6.95 -4.34 19.63
CA LYS A 17 6.71 -3.10 18.87
C LYS A 17 7.19 -3.19 17.41
N GLN A 18 8.29 -3.91 17.15
CA GLN A 18 8.75 -4.14 15.78
C GLN A 18 7.81 -5.07 15.02
N ILE A 19 7.33 -6.13 15.66
CA ILE A 19 6.35 -7.06 15.08
C ILE A 19 5.06 -6.32 14.72
N GLU A 20 4.52 -5.52 15.63
CA GLU A 20 3.30 -4.74 15.38
C GLU A 20 3.48 -3.79 14.18
N LYS A 21 4.62 -3.10 14.11
CA LYS A 21 4.94 -2.21 12.99
C LYS A 21 5.02 -2.96 11.66
N GLU A 22 5.67 -4.12 11.63
CA GLU A 22 5.81 -4.92 10.41
C GLU A 22 4.48 -5.55 9.98
N ASN A 23 3.63 -5.96 10.92
CA ASN A 23 2.27 -6.42 10.62
C ASN A 23 1.46 -5.31 9.96
N LYS A 24 1.45 -4.11 10.55
CA LYS A 24 0.77 -2.94 9.95
C LYS A 24 1.31 -2.62 8.56
N ARG A 25 2.64 -2.65 8.38
CA ARG A 25 3.27 -2.44 7.07
C ARG A 25 2.85 -3.49 6.05
N THR A 26 2.64 -4.73 6.49
CA THR A 26 2.17 -5.82 5.63
C THR A 26 0.72 -5.56 5.19
N ASP A 27 -0.15 -5.15 6.10
CA ASP A 27 -1.55 -4.81 5.78
C ASP A 27 -1.64 -3.63 4.79
N ASP A 28 -0.81 -2.59 4.99
CA ASP A 28 -0.74 -1.44 4.07
C ASP A 28 -0.28 -1.87 2.65
N ILE A 29 0.71 -2.78 2.57
CA ILE A 29 1.20 -3.31 1.29
C ILE A 29 0.13 -4.14 0.59
N ASN A 30 -0.58 -5.00 1.32
CA ASN A 30 -1.65 -5.82 0.76
C ASN A 30 -2.77 -4.93 0.22
N SER A 31 -3.18 -3.92 0.99
CA SER A 31 -4.21 -2.97 0.57
C SER A 31 -3.81 -2.21 -0.71
N LEU A 32 -2.53 -1.82 -0.82
CA LEU A 32 -2.02 -1.17 -2.02
C LEU A 32 -1.98 -2.13 -3.22
N SER A 33 -1.58 -3.39 -3.00
CA SER A 33 -1.58 -4.43 -4.03
C SER A 33 -2.99 -4.63 -4.59
N ASP A 34 -3.97 -4.79 -3.71
CA ASP A 34 -5.37 -4.97 -4.10
C ASP A 34 -5.88 -3.78 -4.91
N TYR A 35 -5.55 -2.56 -4.49
CA TYR A 35 -5.88 -1.35 -5.25
C TYR A 35 -5.22 -1.33 -6.64
N MET A 36 -3.94 -1.71 -6.75
CA MET A 36 -3.25 -1.76 -8.04
C MET A 36 -3.77 -2.86 -8.97
N GLN A 37 -4.35 -3.92 -8.42
CA GLN A 37 -5.01 -4.99 -9.17
C GLN A 37 -6.45 -4.66 -9.54
N SER A 38 -7.01 -3.57 -9.00
CA SER A 38 -8.36 -3.13 -9.34
C SER A 38 -8.46 -2.66 -10.80
N ASP A 39 -9.64 -2.86 -11.37
CA ASP A 39 -9.97 -2.36 -12.71
C ASP A 39 -9.80 -0.83 -12.81
N GLU A 40 -10.05 -0.09 -11.72
CA GLU A 40 -9.87 1.36 -11.66
C GLU A 40 -8.41 1.77 -11.92
N TYR A 41 -7.45 1.11 -11.26
CA TYR A 41 -6.04 1.39 -11.46
C TYR A 41 -5.56 1.00 -12.87
N LEU A 42 -6.05 -0.13 -13.39
CA LEU A 42 -5.75 -0.58 -14.74
C LEU A 42 -6.27 0.40 -15.79
N GLU A 43 -7.51 0.87 -15.64
CA GLU A 43 -8.13 1.85 -16.52
C GLU A 43 -7.40 3.18 -16.50
N LYS A 44 -7.08 3.69 -15.31
CA LYS A 44 -6.30 4.92 -15.15
C LYS A 44 -4.93 4.77 -15.81
N SER A 45 -4.24 3.66 -15.57
CA SER A 45 -2.94 3.38 -16.17
C SER A 45 -3.00 3.27 -17.68
N ALA A 46 -4.02 2.60 -18.23
CA ALA A 46 -4.25 2.46 -19.67
C ALA A 46 -4.55 3.82 -20.32
N LYS A 47 -5.36 4.66 -19.68
CA LYS A 47 -5.67 6.02 -20.13
C LYS A 47 -4.45 6.93 -20.12
N GLU A 48 -3.69 6.93 -19.04
CA GLU A 48 -2.50 7.79 -18.89
C GLU A 48 -1.34 7.34 -19.79
N LYS A 49 -1.07 6.03 -19.89
CA LYS A 49 0.11 5.51 -20.61
C LYS A 49 -0.16 5.25 -22.08
N LEU A 50 -1.34 4.73 -22.42
CA LEU A 50 -1.68 4.28 -23.76
C LEU A 50 -2.71 5.19 -24.44
N GLY A 51 -3.25 6.17 -23.73
CA GLY A 51 -4.33 7.02 -24.25
C GLY A 51 -5.62 6.26 -24.50
N LEU A 52 -5.79 5.07 -23.90
CA LEU A 52 -6.97 4.24 -24.08
C LEU A 52 -8.12 4.80 -23.25
N VAL A 53 -9.30 4.86 -23.86
CA VAL A 53 -10.52 5.37 -23.24
C VAL A 53 -11.59 4.30 -23.36
N LYS A 54 -12.55 4.27 -22.43
CA LYS A 54 -13.66 3.32 -22.57
C LYS A 54 -14.50 3.67 -23.79
N GLU A 55 -15.09 2.65 -24.41
CA GLU A 55 -15.94 2.82 -25.60
C GLU A 55 -17.10 3.80 -25.38
N ASN A 56 -17.59 3.90 -24.15
CA ASN A 56 -18.69 4.80 -23.76
C ASN A 56 -18.22 6.15 -23.18
N GLU A 57 -16.94 6.48 -23.23
CA GLU A 57 -16.37 7.69 -22.62
C GLU A 57 -16.34 8.87 -23.62
N ILE A 58 -17.02 9.98 -23.30
CA ILE A 58 -17.00 11.20 -24.13
C ILE A 58 -15.77 12.04 -23.75
N ILE A 59 -14.80 12.13 -24.66
CA ILE A 59 -13.60 12.94 -24.48
C ILE A 59 -13.82 14.34 -25.07
N PHE A 60 -13.78 15.37 -24.23
CA PHE A 60 -13.67 16.76 -24.69
C PHE A 60 -12.19 17.09 -24.93
N LYS A 61 -11.83 17.35 -26.19
CA LYS A 61 -10.53 17.95 -26.55
C LYS A 61 -10.79 19.40 -26.93
N GLU A 62 -10.07 20.34 -26.31
CA GLU A 62 -10.05 21.71 -26.80
C GLU A 62 -9.46 21.73 -28.22
N SER A 63 -10.23 22.22 -29.18
CA SER A 63 -9.72 22.58 -30.49
C SER A 63 -8.77 23.75 -30.31
N LYS A 64 -7.50 23.57 -30.65
CA LYS A 64 -6.56 24.69 -30.83
C LYS A 64 -7.00 25.59 -31.98
#